data_AF-A0A1I4ZK99-F1
#
_entry.id   AF-A0A1I4ZK99-F1
#
_cell.length_a   1.000
_cell.length_b   1.000
_cell.length_c   1.000
_cell.angle_alpha   90.00
_cell.angle_beta   90.00
_cell.angle_gamma   90.00
#
_symmetry.space_group_name_H-M   'P 1'
#
loop_
_entity.id
_entity.type
_entity.pdbx_description
1 polymer ?
#
loop_
_entity_poly.entity_id
_entity_poly.type
_entity_poly.pdbx_seq_one_letter_code
_entity_poly.pdbx_strand_id
1 'polypeptide(L)'
;MAIYRQVHITFWTDPCLLEWSPEEKYFYLYLMTNPYTNQIGIYEISKKMISMQLGYSIDTVSILIKTMIDRQKILYSEDTNEVYLLNWIKYNKSSSPKVLSLVDKELAIVKNQGFARLYHDTCTSQGLKLKPLSIQYPYSMDTHPQKEQEQEQKEEQEEEQEKEQQQEKEVSVVVVDNLHADNIFSQFEKAGFGLASSFQAEKLSELEKHYGYEWTSDAIKKAALSNAFNLNYVEGILKNWKANGRNAKKPKYDKKGKEIKKDFTEREYDYDALERQLLGWDKKGG
;
A
#
# COMPACT_ATOMS: atom_id res chain seq x y z
N MET A 1 -2.88 3.72 11.86
CA MET A 1 -2.27 2.70 10.98
C MET A 1 -0.80 2.62 11.37
N ALA A 2 -0.20 1.43 11.47
CA ALA A 2 1.22 1.36 11.81
C ALA A 2 2.06 2.05 10.72
N ILE A 3 2.99 2.93 11.12
CA ILE A 3 3.91 3.59 10.22
C ILE A 3 5.05 2.61 9.96
N TYR A 4 5.08 2.01 8.77
CA TYR A 4 6.12 1.05 8.38
C TYR A 4 6.93 1.61 7.22
N ARG A 5 8.26 1.61 7.36
CA ARG A 5 9.22 2.02 6.35
C ARG A 5 10.16 0.86 6.06
N GLN A 6 10.16 0.39 4.82
CA GLN A 6 11.06 -0.68 4.40
C GLN A 6 12.39 -0.08 3.92
N VAL A 7 13.48 -0.71 4.34
CA VAL A 7 14.81 -0.48 3.77
C VAL A 7 15.25 -1.80 3.17
N HIS A 8 15.52 -1.82 1.86
CA HIS A 8 15.89 -3.05 1.18
C HIS A 8 17.31 -3.46 1.58
N ILE A 9 17.53 -4.76 1.80
CA ILE A 9 18.84 -5.31 2.21
C ILE A 9 19.96 -5.01 1.21
N THR A 10 19.61 -4.80 -0.07
CA THR A 10 20.54 -4.39 -1.14
C THR A 10 21.28 -3.09 -0.81
N PHE A 11 20.77 -2.27 0.11
CA PHE A 11 21.48 -1.12 0.65
C PHE A 11 22.92 -1.47 1.07
N TRP A 12 23.12 -2.60 1.75
CA TRP A 12 24.44 -3.00 2.25
C TRP A 12 25.35 -3.62 1.19
N THR A 13 24.80 -4.00 0.04
CA THR A 13 25.52 -4.64 -1.07
C THR A 13 25.69 -3.73 -2.29
N ASP A 14 25.19 -2.49 -2.23
CA ASP A 14 25.26 -1.54 -3.34
C ASP A 14 26.72 -1.09 -3.56
N PRO A 15 27.28 -1.27 -4.77
CA PRO A 15 28.65 -0.86 -5.10
C PRO A 15 28.91 0.63 -4.83
N CYS A 16 27.93 1.50 -5.09
CA CYS A 16 28.09 2.92 -4.85
C CYS A 16 28.20 3.22 -3.35
N LEU A 17 27.46 2.50 -2.51
CA LEU A 17 27.49 2.69 -1.05
C LEU A 17 28.77 2.12 -0.44
N LEU A 18 29.37 1.07 -1.01
CA LEU A 18 30.59 0.45 -0.48
C LEU A 18 31.73 1.47 -0.27
N GLU A 19 31.91 2.39 -1.22
CA GLU A 19 32.95 3.44 -1.20
C GLU A 19 32.70 4.57 -0.19
N TRP A 20 31.52 4.63 0.42
CA TRP A 20 31.16 5.70 1.34
C TRP A 20 31.74 5.48 2.73
N SER A 21 31.98 6.60 3.43
CA SER A 21 32.36 6.56 4.83
C SER A 21 31.21 5.96 5.68
N PRO A 22 31.53 5.36 6.84
CA PRO A 22 30.50 4.88 7.77
C PRO A 22 29.52 5.98 8.18
N GLU A 23 30.00 7.22 8.33
CA GLU A 23 29.20 8.39 8.70
C GLU A 23 28.21 8.76 7.59
N GLU A 24 28.65 8.76 6.33
CA GLU A 24 27.78 8.99 5.17
C GLU A 24 26.69 7.91 5.06
N LYS A 25 27.07 6.62 5.23
CA LYS A 25 26.11 5.51 5.23
C LYS A 25 25.06 5.66 6.33
N TYR A 26 25.51 5.98 7.54
CA TYR A 26 24.64 6.21 8.68
C TYR A 26 23.72 7.41 8.47
N PHE A 27 24.25 8.52 7.95
CA PHE A 27 23.49 9.72 7.66
C PHE A 27 22.39 9.47 6.63
N TYR A 28 22.71 8.78 5.54
CA TYR A 28 21.73 8.46 4.51
C TYR A 28 20.67 7.46 5.01
N LEU A 29 21.07 6.46 5.81
CA LEU A 29 20.13 5.55 6.46
C LEU A 29 19.18 6.29 7.41
N TYR A 30 19.70 7.26 8.16
CA TYR A 30 18.89 8.14 9.01
C TYR A 30 17.87 8.94 8.20
N LEU A 31 18.27 9.54 7.07
CA LEU A 31 17.33 10.27 6.20
C LEU A 31 16.21 9.38 5.63
N MET A 32 16.44 8.08 5.45
CA MET A 32 15.41 7.14 4.98
C MET A 32 14.47 6.63 6.08
N THR A 33 14.89 6.72 7.35
CA THR A 33 14.22 6.03 8.47
C THR A 33 13.75 6.96 9.59
N ASN A 34 13.95 8.26 9.45
CA ASN A 34 13.52 9.23 10.45
C ASN A 34 11.98 9.29 10.57
N PRO A 35 11.45 9.79 11.71
CA PRO A 35 10.01 9.84 11.94
C PRO A 35 9.25 10.81 11.01
N TYR A 36 9.97 11.73 10.36
CA TYR A 36 9.40 12.72 9.44
C TYR A 36 9.27 12.19 8.00
N THR A 37 9.83 11.01 7.72
CA THR A 37 9.84 10.46 6.37
C THR A 37 8.41 10.13 5.93
N ASN A 38 8.05 10.59 4.72
CA ASN A 38 6.73 10.48 4.07
C ASN A 38 6.73 9.48 2.92
N GLN A 39 5.57 8.97 2.46
CA GLN A 39 5.51 7.97 1.36
C GLN A 39 6.19 8.48 0.09
N ILE A 40 6.14 9.79 -0.15
CA ILE A 40 6.78 10.46 -1.27
C ILE A 40 8.30 10.65 -1.11
N GLY A 41 8.86 10.55 0.10
CA GLY A 41 10.28 10.80 0.35
C GLY A 41 10.68 12.29 0.27
N ILE A 42 9.70 13.18 0.34
CA ILE A 42 9.84 14.63 0.48
C ILE A 42 9.20 15.03 1.80
N TYR A 43 9.98 15.67 2.68
CA TYR A 43 9.51 16.09 3.98
C TYR A 43 10.36 17.22 4.55
N GLU A 44 9.79 17.96 5.50
CA GLU A 44 10.44 19.05 6.20
C GLU A 44 11.35 18.53 7.32
N ILE A 45 12.63 18.92 7.28
CA ILE A 45 13.60 18.67 8.33
C ILE A 45 14.67 19.77 8.35
N SER A 46 14.78 20.47 9.48
CA SER A 46 15.81 21.50 9.67
C SER A 46 17.16 20.90 10.04
N LYS A 47 18.26 21.55 9.63
CA LYS A 47 19.62 21.17 10.04
C LYS A 47 19.79 21.06 11.56
N LYS A 48 19.11 21.95 12.31
CA LYS A 48 19.10 21.93 13.77
C LYS A 48 18.44 20.66 14.34
N MET A 49 17.34 20.21 13.73
CA MET A 49 16.68 18.95 14.12
C MET A 49 17.59 17.75 13.85
N ILE A 50 18.26 17.72 12.69
CA ILE A 50 19.22 16.67 12.33
C ILE A 50 20.39 16.63 13.32
N SER A 51 20.98 17.79 13.59
CA SER A 51 22.07 17.95 14.56
C SER A 51 21.66 17.43 15.94
N MET A 52 20.46 17.77 16.42
CA MET A 52 19.95 17.29 17.70
C MET A 52 19.72 15.77 17.73
N GLN A 53 19.21 15.17 16.64
CA GLN A 53 18.93 13.73 16.59
C GLN A 53 20.18 12.87 16.45
N LEU A 54 21.18 13.35 15.71
CA LEU A 54 22.43 12.62 15.46
C LEU A 54 23.54 12.95 16.46
N GLY A 55 23.41 14.06 17.22
CA GLY A 55 24.45 14.55 18.12
C GLY A 55 25.65 15.18 17.40
N TYR A 56 25.50 15.56 16.13
CA TYR A 56 26.53 16.23 15.35
C TYR A 56 26.44 17.75 15.43
N SER A 57 27.55 18.45 15.15
CA SER A 57 27.51 19.90 14.98
C SER A 57 26.75 20.27 13.71
N ILE A 58 26.19 21.48 13.68
CA ILE A 58 25.45 21.99 12.52
C ILE A 58 26.36 22.06 11.28
N ASP A 59 27.66 22.34 11.48
CA ASP A 59 28.64 22.38 10.40
C ASP A 59 28.86 21.00 9.78
N THR A 60 29.00 19.96 10.61
CA THR A 60 29.13 18.58 10.13
C THR A 60 27.87 18.14 9.39
N VAL A 61 26.68 18.47 9.90
CA VAL A 61 25.42 18.19 9.19
C VAL A 61 25.38 18.91 7.84
N SER A 62 25.82 20.16 7.77
CA SER A 62 25.85 20.93 6.53
C SER A 62 26.80 20.31 5.50
N ILE A 63 27.96 19.83 5.94
CA ILE A 63 28.91 19.08 5.11
C ILE A 63 28.27 17.79 4.61
N LEU A 64 27.65 16.99 5.48
CA LEU A 64 27.00 15.74 5.11
C LEU A 64 25.87 15.95 4.10
N ILE A 65 25.03 16.98 4.28
CA ILE A 65 23.99 17.34 3.31
C ILE A 65 24.60 17.67 1.95
N LYS A 66 25.64 18.52 1.93
CA LYS A 66 26.34 18.89 0.70
C LYS A 66 26.92 17.66 -0.01
N THR A 67 27.58 16.78 0.72
CA THR A 67 28.15 15.54 0.17
C THR A 67 27.07 14.64 -0.43
N MET A 68 25.88 14.55 0.19
CA MET A 68 24.77 13.77 -0.35
C MET A 68 24.14 14.40 -1.60
N ILE A 69 24.15 15.73 -1.71
CA ILE A 69 23.75 16.45 -2.92
C ILE A 69 24.75 16.20 -4.04
N ASP A 70 26.06 16.29 -3.76
CA ASP A 70 27.13 16.05 -4.73
C ASP A 70 27.08 14.61 -5.28
N ARG A 71 26.68 13.64 -4.44
CA ARG A 71 26.44 12.24 -4.83
C ARG A 71 25.10 11.98 -5.52
N GLN A 72 24.28 13.02 -5.74
CA GLN A 72 22.96 12.96 -6.36
C GLN A 72 21.99 11.99 -5.67
N LYS A 73 22.04 11.94 -4.34
CA LYS A 73 21.16 11.08 -3.54
C LYS A 73 20.01 11.85 -2.91
N ILE A 74 20.24 13.11 -2.58
CA ILE A 74 19.22 13.99 -2.02
C ILE A 74 19.26 15.36 -2.68
N LEU A 75 18.15 16.08 -2.61
CA LEU A 75 18.09 17.53 -2.77
C LEU A 75 17.65 18.15 -1.44
N TYR A 76 18.20 19.32 -1.11
CA TYR A 76 17.83 20.06 0.10
C TYR A 76 17.50 21.50 -0.25
N SER A 77 16.38 22.01 0.26
CA SER A 77 15.99 23.42 0.12
C SER A 77 16.15 24.11 1.47
N GLU A 78 17.06 25.07 1.54
CA GLU A 78 17.27 25.89 2.75
C GLU A 78 16.05 26.77 3.06
N ASP A 79 15.33 27.23 2.03
CA ASP A 79 14.19 28.13 2.17
C ASP A 79 12.99 27.46 2.86
N THR A 80 12.68 26.23 2.46
CA THR A 80 11.54 25.47 3.01
C THR A 80 11.95 24.46 4.09
N ASN A 81 13.26 24.29 4.32
CA ASN A 81 13.83 23.21 5.13
C ASN A 81 13.35 21.82 4.69
N GLU A 82 13.13 21.61 3.39
CA GLU A 82 12.66 20.33 2.87
C GLU A 82 13.82 19.52 2.29
N VAL A 83 13.82 18.22 2.56
CA VAL A 83 14.69 17.25 1.91
C VAL A 83 13.88 16.42 0.93
N TYR A 84 14.45 16.16 -0.25
CA TYR A 84 13.91 15.23 -1.23
C TYR A 84 14.90 14.09 -1.45
N LEU A 85 14.48 12.86 -1.15
CA LEU A 85 15.23 11.64 -1.42
C LEU A 85 15.06 11.21 -2.89
N LEU A 86 16.13 11.33 -3.66
CA LEU A 86 16.13 10.93 -5.06
C LEU A 86 16.01 9.41 -5.16
N ASN A 87 15.31 8.93 -6.19
CA ASN A 87 15.02 7.50 -6.41
C ASN A 87 14.20 6.82 -5.30
N TRP A 88 13.60 7.56 -4.36
CA TRP A 88 12.78 6.99 -3.30
C TRP A 88 11.64 6.09 -3.83
N ILE A 89 10.92 6.56 -4.86
CA ILE A 89 9.83 5.84 -5.53
C ILE A 89 10.28 4.48 -6.06
N LYS A 90 11.51 4.36 -6.58
CA LYS A 90 11.99 3.12 -7.20
C LYS A 90 11.93 1.94 -6.23
N TYR A 91 12.20 2.19 -4.95
CA TYR A 91 12.26 1.16 -3.91
C TYR A 91 11.00 1.12 -3.02
N ASN A 92 10.25 2.23 -2.95
CA ASN A 92 9.11 2.37 -2.03
C ASN A 92 7.75 2.52 -2.74
N LYS A 93 7.67 2.34 -4.07
CA LYS A 93 6.39 2.42 -4.79
C LYS A 93 5.38 1.40 -4.28
N SER A 94 4.13 1.82 -4.25
CA SER A 94 2.99 0.96 -3.93
C SER A 94 1.87 1.19 -4.93
N SER A 95 1.24 0.10 -5.38
CA SER A 95 0.06 0.15 -6.28
C SER A 95 -1.26 0.23 -5.50
N SER A 96 -1.20 0.26 -4.17
CA SER A 96 -2.41 0.27 -3.32
C SER A 96 -3.15 1.61 -3.45
N PRO A 97 -4.45 1.63 -3.81
CA PRO A 97 -5.22 2.87 -3.93
C PRO A 97 -5.22 3.72 -2.66
N LYS A 98 -5.17 3.08 -1.48
CA LYS A 98 -5.08 3.77 -0.19
C LYS A 98 -3.75 4.52 -0.05
N VAL A 99 -2.65 3.91 -0.48
CA VAL A 99 -1.33 4.54 -0.43
C VAL A 99 -1.23 5.66 -1.47
N LEU A 100 -1.78 5.47 -2.67
CA LEU A 100 -1.84 6.51 -3.69
C LEU A 100 -2.63 7.74 -3.19
N SER A 101 -3.77 7.55 -2.54
CA SER A 101 -4.52 8.66 -1.96
C SER A 101 -3.78 9.40 -0.83
N LEU A 102 -2.84 8.72 -0.14
CA LEU A 102 -1.98 9.33 0.86
C LEU A 102 -0.83 10.10 0.20
N VAL A 103 -0.25 9.54 -0.85
CA VAL A 103 0.76 10.21 -1.70
C VAL A 103 0.21 11.53 -2.24
N ASP A 104 -1.01 11.54 -2.78
CA ASP A 104 -1.65 12.76 -3.27
C ASP A 104 -1.77 13.83 -2.16
N LYS A 105 -2.11 13.42 -0.93
CA LYS A 105 -2.23 14.32 0.23
C LYS A 105 -0.88 14.86 0.68
N GLU A 106 0.12 14.00 0.78
CA GLU A 106 1.48 14.40 1.17
C GLU A 106 2.08 15.35 0.12
N LEU A 107 1.84 15.09 -1.17
CA LEU A 107 2.32 15.93 -2.27
C LEU A 107 1.71 17.33 -2.24
N ALA A 108 0.43 17.45 -1.84
CA ALA A 108 -0.23 18.75 -1.68
C ALA A 108 0.32 19.60 -0.52
N ILE A 109 0.99 18.96 0.46
CA ILE A 109 1.58 19.65 1.63
C ILE A 109 2.98 20.19 1.31
N VAL A 110 3.65 19.65 0.28
CA VAL A 110 5.01 20.06 -0.10
C VAL A 110 5.05 21.55 -0.45
N LYS A 111 5.92 22.30 0.24
CA LYS A 111 6.07 23.75 0.06
C LYS A 111 6.84 24.05 -1.22
N ASN A 112 7.95 23.34 -1.46
CA ASN A 112 8.78 23.54 -2.63
C ASN A 112 8.17 22.93 -3.89
N GLN A 113 7.62 23.79 -4.75
CA GLN A 113 7.01 23.40 -6.02
C GLN A 113 7.98 22.72 -6.99
N GLY A 114 9.29 23.01 -6.90
CA GLY A 114 10.31 22.36 -7.71
C GLY A 114 10.45 20.86 -7.37
N PHE A 115 10.42 20.51 -6.08
CA PHE A 115 10.46 19.12 -5.64
C PHE A 115 9.19 18.36 -6.03
N ALA A 116 8.03 18.99 -5.90
CA ALA A 116 6.76 18.39 -6.32
C ALA A 116 6.71 18.09 -7.83
N ARG A 117 7.26 18.99 -8.67
CA ARG A 117 7.39 18.77 -10.12
C ARG A 117 8.32 17.60 -10.43
N LEU A 118 9.53 17.59 -9.86
CA LEU A 118 10.48 16.48 -10.05
C LEU A 118 9.91 15.13 -9.60
N TYR A 119 9.12 15.12 -8.52
CA TYR A 119 8.42 13.93 -8.07
C TYR A 119 7.41 13.43 -9.12
N HIS A 120 6.63 14.32 -9.72
CA HIS A 120 5.68 13.95 -10.77
C HIS A 120 6.38 13.40 -12.02
N ASP A 121 7.50 14.00 -12.42
CA ASP A 121 8.31 13.54 -13.57
C ASP A 121 8.87 12.14 -13.31
N THR A 122 9.40 11.91 -12.11
CA THR A 122 9.90 10.58 -11.71
C THR A 122 8.78 9.55 -11.63
N CYS A 123 7.59 9.89 -11.12
CA CYS A 123 6.42 9.01 -11.15
C CYS A 123 5.99 8.62 -12.57
N THR A 124 5.98 9.58 -13.49
CA THR A 124 5.64 9.37 -14.90
C THR A 124 6.63 8.39 -15.54
N SER A 125 7.94 8.56 -15.28
CA SER A 125 8.98 7.64 -15.77
C SER A 125 8.83 6.21 -15.23
N GLN A 126 8.24 6.05 -14.04
CA GLN A 126 8.05 4.76 -13.38
C GLN A 126 6.69 4.11 -13.70
N GLY A 127 5.88 4.72 -14.56
CA GLY A 127 4.57 4.22 -14.99
C GLY A 127 3.45 4.35 -13.95
N LEU A 128 3.61 5.24 -12.95
CA LEU A 128 2.58 5.51 -11.94
C LEU A 128 1.64 6.61 -12.43
N LYS A 129 0.34 6.31 -12.55
CA LYS A 129 -0.70 7.30 -12.86
C LYS A 129 -1.07 8.06 -11.58
N LEU A 130 -0.51 9.25 -11.40
CA LEU A 130 -0.91 10.19 -10.35
C LEU A 130 -1.92 11.21 -10.88
N LYS A 131 -2.62 11.89 -9.97
CA LYS A 131 -3.44 13.05 -10.35
C LYS A 131 -2.54 14.21 -10.77
N PRO A 132 -2.93 14.98 -11.80
CA PRO A 132 -2.17 16.16 -12.21
C PRO A 132 -2.06 17.15 -11.03
N LEU A 133 -0.90 17.78 -10.88
CA LEU A 133 -0.69 18.81 -9.86
C LEU A 133 -1.77 19.90 -10.00
N SER A 134 -2.54 20.14 -8.94
CA SER A 134 -3.40 21.32 -8.84
C SER A 134 -2.53 22.52 -8.50
N ILE A 135 -1.86 23.09 -9.50
CA ILE A 135 -1.10 24.34 -9.34
C ILE A 135 -2.12 25.46 -9.15
N GLN A 136 -2.34 25.89 -7.90
CA GLN A 136 -3.06 27.16 -7.66
C GLN A 136 -2.16 28.30 -8.12
N TYR A 137 -2.43 28.84 -9.31
CA TYR A 137 -1.77 30.05 -9.79
C TYR A 137 -2.23 31.25 -8.94
N PRO A 138 -1.32 32.04 -8.36
CA PRO A 138 -1.66 33.23 -7.55
C PRO A 138 -2.11 34.43 -8.38
N TYR A 139 -2.12 34.32 -9.71
CA TYR A 139 -2.68 35.31 -10.63
C TYR A 139 -3.69 34.61 -11.53
N SER A 140 -4.87 35.20 -11.66
CA SER A 140 -5.82 34.89 -12.73
C SER A 140 -5.16 35.23 -14.05
N MET A 141 -4.66 34.20 -14.74
CA MET A 141 -4.31 34.31 -16.15
C MET A 141 -5.64 34.55 -16.88
N ASP A 142 -5.78 35.68 -17.56
CA ASP A 142 -6.87 35.89 -18.53
C ASP A 142 -6.67 34.91 -19.68
N THR A 143 -7.22 33.71 -19.53
CA THR A 143 -7.29 32.73 -20.59
C THR A 143 -8.37 33.20 -21.55
N HIS A 144 -7.97 33.64 -22.75
CA HIS A 144 -8.92 33.74 -23.86
C HIS A 144 -9.60 32.37 -24.02
N PRO A 145 -10.94 32.29 -23.93
CA PRO A 145 -11.62 31.01 -23.92
C PRO A 145 -11.51 30.40 -25.32
N GLN A 146 -10.66 29.40 -25.46
CA GLN A 146 -10.63 28.54 -26.64
C GLN A 146 -11.79 27.55 -26.54
N LYS A 147 -13.00 28.08 -26.78
CA LYS A 147 -14.27 27.34 -26.75
C LYS A 147 -14.39 26.27 -27.84
N GLU A 148 -13.49 26.23 -28.82
CA GLU A 148 -13.61 25.35 -29.97
C GLU A 148 -13.03 23.93 -29.73
N GLN A 149 -12.03 23.76 -28.86
CA GLN A 149 -11.45 22.43 -28.60
C GLN A 149 -12.16 21.64 -27.50
N GLU A 150 -12.85 22.33 -26.57
CA GLU A 150 -13.69 21.68 -25.56
C GLU A 150 -15.07 21.25 -26.09
N GLN A 151 -15.53 21.83 -27.21
CA GLN A 151 -16.74 21.40 -27.89
C GLN A 151 -16.48 20.17 -28.76
N GLU A 152 -15.37 20.10 -29.50
CA GLU A 152 -15.02 18.91 -30.28
C GLU A 152 -14.73 17.68 -29.40
N GLN A 153 -14.07 17.84 -28.25
CA GLN A 153 -13.84 16.71 -27.32
C GLN A 153 -15.09 16.29 -26.53
N LYS A 154 -16.07 17.18 -26.33
CA LYS A 154 -17.37 16.82 -25.76
C LYS A 154 -18.30 16.18 -26.79
N GLU A 155 -18.28 16.64 -28.04
CA GLU A 155 -19.04 16.00 -29.13
C GLU A 155 -18.45 14.62 -29.49
N GLU A 156 -17.12 14.42 -29.45
CA GLU A 156 -16.53 13.09 -29.61
C GLU A 156 -16.86 12.15 -28.43
N GLN A 157 -16.91 12.65 -27.18
CA GLN A 157 -17.31 11.84 -26.02
C GLN A 157 -18.83 11.58 -25.97
N GLU A 158 -19.67 12.49 -26.47
CA GLU A 158 -21.12 12.28 -26.61
C GLU A 158 -21.43 11.34 -27.79
N GLU A 159 -20.69 11.39 -28.91
CA GLU A 159 -20.82 10.41 -30.00
C GLU A 159 -20.32 9.01 -29.62
N GLU A 160 -19.28 8.90 -28.79
CA GLU A 160 -18.83 7.60 -28.24
C GLU A 160 -19.86 7.03 -27.24
N GLN A 161 -20.47 7.88 -26.39
CA GLN A 161 -21.53 7.46 -25.48
C GLN A 161 -22.85 7.13 -26.19
N GLU A 162 -23.20 7.80 -27.30
CA GLU A 162 -24.35 7.44 -28.13
C GLU A 162 -24.10 6.16 -28.94
N LYS A 163 -22.87 5.89 -29.38
CA LYS A 163 -22.51 4.61 -30.02
C LYS A 163 -22.50 3.44 -29.04
N GLU A 164 -22.05 3.65 -27.78
CA GLU A 164 -22.18 2.65 -26.72
C GLU A 164 -23.64 2.42 -26.31
N GLN A 165 -24.48 3.48 -26.23
CA GLN A 165 -25.92 3.33 -25.96
C GLN A 165 -26.72 2.73 -27.13
N GLN A 166 -26.26 2.88 -28.38
CA GLN A 166 -26.86 2.21 -29.55
C GLN A 166 -26.40 0.75 -29.67
N GLN A 167 -25.16 0.41 -29.30
CA GLN A 167 -24.73 -0.98 -29.17
C GLN A 167 -25.39 -1.71 -27.97
N GLU A 168 -25.64 -1.02 -26.84
CA GLU A 168 -26.43 -1.59 -25.74
C GLU A 168 -27.91 -1.77 -26.11
N LYS A 169 -28.47 -0.93 -27.00
CA LYS A 169 -29.85 -1.09 -27.50
C LYS A 169 -29.99 -2.18 -28.56
N GLU A 170 -29.04 -2.36 -29.47
CA GLU A 170 -29.13 -3.42 -30.50
C GLU A 170 -28.88 -4.84 -29.95
N VAL A 171 -28.11 -4.99 -28.86
CA VAL A 171 -27.96 -6.29 -28.18
C VAL A 171 -29.21 -6.64 -27.33
N SER A 172 -30.08 -5.66 -27.07
CA SER A 172 -31.27 -5.85 -26.22
C SER A 172 -32.54 -6.35 -26.92
N VAL A 173 -32.52 -6.60 -28.24
CA VAL A 173 -33.74 -6.97 -29.01
C VAL A 173 -33.59 -8.28 -29.81
N VAL A 174 -33.17 -9.37 -29.17
CA VAL A 174 -33.65 -10.76 -29.42
C VAL A 174 -33.28 -11.53 -28.16
N VAL A 175 -34.14 -11.69 -27.15
CA VAL A 175 -35.17 -12.74 -27.02
C VAL A 175 -36.23 -12.22 -26.06
N VAL A 176 -37.48 -12.21 -26.53
CA VAL A 176 -38.66 -11.97 -25.71
C VAL A 176 -39.00 -13.24 -24.92
N ASP A 177 -39.56 -13.02 -23.74
CA ASP A 177 -40.39 -13.95 -22.96
C ASP A 177 -39.69 -15.09 -22.21
N ASN A 178 -39.37 -14.84 -20.93
CA ASN A 178 -39.97 -15.60 -19.82
C ASN A 178 -39.70 -14.96 -18.44
N LEU A 179 -40.77 -14.48 -17.82
CA LEU A 179 -41.18 -14.74 -16.43
C LEU A 179 -40.06 -15.05 -15.41
N HIS A 180 -39.87 -14.15 -14.43
CA HIS A 180 -39.51 -14.43 -13.03
C HIS A 180 -38.70 -15.72 -12.76
N ALA A 181 -37.38 -15.64 -12.84
CA ALA A 181 -36.51 -16.59 -12.16
C ALA A 181 -35.34 -15.83 -11.54
N ASP A 182 -35.24 -15.88 -10.20
CA ASP A 182 -34.12 -15.35 -9.44
C ASP A 182 -32.81 -15.98 -9.97
N ASN A 183 -32.03 -15.22 -10.75
CA ASN A 183 -30.76 -15.71 -11.26
C ASN A 183 -29.65 -15.48 -10.23
N ILE A 184 -28.66 -16.38 -10.18
CA ILE A 184 -27.58 -16.36 -9.19
C ILE A 184 -26.76 -15.06 -9.27
N PHE A 185 -26.65 -14.50 -10.47
CA PHE A 185 -25.98 -13.23 -10.75
C PHE A 185 -26.72 -12.04 -10.13
N SER A 186 -28.04 -12.01 -10.25
CA SER A 186 -28.87 -10.99 -9.59
C SER A 186 -28.74 -11.07 -8.07
N GLN A 187 -28.62 -12.28 -7.52
CA GLN A 187 -28.40 -12.47 -6.08
C GLN A 187 -27.01 -12.01 -5.64
N PHE A 188 -25.99 -12.21 -6.48
CA PHE A 188 -24.62 -11.77 -6.24
C PHE A 188 -24.52 -10.23 -6.18
N GLU A 189 -25.16 -9.55 -7.12
CA GLU A 189 -25.23 -8.09 -7.16
C GLU A 189 -26.00 -7.51 -5.98
N LYS A 190 -27.21 -8.04 -5.69
CA LYS A 190 -28.03 -7.63 -4.55
C LYS A 190 -27.32 -7.81 -3.21
N ALA A 191 -26.46 -8.83 -3.09
CA ALA A 191 -25.70 -9.10 -1.88
C ALA A 191 -24.50 -8.16 -1.66
N GLY A 192 -24.23 -7.23 -2.58
CA GLY A 192 -23.19 -6.21 -2.43
C GLY A 192 -21.79 -6.63 -2.91
N PHE A 193 -21.69 -7.70 -3.70
CA PHE A 193 -20.41 -8.13 -4.28
C PHE A 193 -19.97 -7.30 -5.49
N GLY A 194 -20.86 -6.48 -6.04
CA GLY A 194 -20.65 -5.69 -7.25
C GLY A 194 -20.96 -6.47 -8.54
N LEU A 195 -20.67 -5.85 -9.68
CA LEU A 195 -20.78 -6.51 -10.99
C LEU A 195 -19.77 -7.64 -11.08
N ALA A 196 -20.23 -8.82 -11.51
CA ALA A 196 -19.35 -9.97 -11.67
C ALA A 196 -18.38 -9.73 -12.85
N SER A 197 -17.08 -9.81 -12.57
CA SER A 197 -16.05 -9.91 -13.63
C SER A 197 -16.23 -11.20 -14.43
N SER A 198 -15.78 -11.24 -15.69
CA SER A 198 -15.78 -12.46 -16.54
C SER A 198 -15.28 -13.72 -15.79
N PHE A 199 -14.19 -13.59 -15.02
CA PHE A 199 -13.65 -14.70 -14.23
C PHE A 199 -14.54 -15.09 -13.04
N GLN A 200 -15.16 -14.11 -12.40
CA GLN A 200 -16.10 -14.33 -11.30
C GLN A 200 -17.38 -14.99 -11.80
N ALA A 201 -17.84 -14.62 -13.00
CA ALA A 201 -19.03 -15.18 -13.62
C ALA A 201 -18.82 -16.64 -14.02
N GLU A 202 -17.66 -16.97 -14.60
CA GLU A 202 -17.28 -18.35 -14.90
C GLU A 202 -17.22 -19.20 -13.63
N LYS A 203 -16.55 -18.70 -12.59
CA LYS A 203 -16.47 -19.38 -11.28
C LYS A 203 -17.83 -19.53 -10.62
N LEU A 204 -18.71 -18.54 -10.73
CA LEU A 204 -20.06 -18.59 -10.16
C LEU A 204 -20.93 -19.61 -10.89
N SER A 205 -20.83 -19.68 -12.23
CA SER A 205 -21.51 -20.70 -13.04
C SER A 205 -21.00 -22.11 -12.72
N GLU A 206 -19.69 -22.27 -12.48
CA GLU A 206 -19.12 -23.54 -12.03
C GLU A 206 -19.66 -23.97 -10.66
N LEU A 207 -19.72 -23.05 -9.70
CA LEU A 207 -20.28 -23.32 -8.37
C LEU A 207 -21.77 -23.67 -8.42
N GLU A 208 -22.54 -22.96 -9.24
CA GLU A 208 -23.96 -23.26 -9.46
C GLU A 208 -24.16 -24.65 -10.06
N LYS A 209 -23.38 -25.02 -11.09
CA LYS A 209 -23.43 -26.36 -11.70
C LYS A 209 -23.08 -27.46 -10.71
N HIS A 210 -22.11 -27.23 -9.83
CA HIS A 210 -21.59 -28.26 -8.94
C HIS A 210 -22.38 -28.40 -7.62
N TYR A 211 -22.93 -27.31 -7.08
CA TYR A 211 -23.64 -27.30 -5.78
C TYR A 211 -25.14 -26.99 -5.87
N GLY A 212 -25.61 -26.50 -7.02
CA GLY A 212 -26.99 -26.07 -7.22
C GLY A 212 -27.23 -24.60 -6.84
N TYR A 213 -28.32 -24.05 -7.39
CA TYR A 213 -28.74 -22.67 -7.20
C TYR A 213 -28.96 -22.30 -5.72
N GLU A 214 -29.75 -23.10 -4.99
CA GLU A 214 -30.11 -22.79 -3.60
C GLU A 214 -28.89 -22.73 -2.67
N TRP A 215 -27.97 -23.68 -2.83
CA TRP A 215 -26.75 -23.72 -2.03
C TRP A 215 -25.86 -22.53 -2.32
N THR A 216 -25.68 -22.20 -3.60
CA THR A 216 -24.83 -21.06 -4.00
C THR A 216 -25.45 -19.74 -3.56
N SER A 217 -26.77 -19.56 -3.73
CA SER A 217 -27.52 -18.36 -3.33
C SER A 217 -27.40 -18.11 -1.82
N ASP A 218 -27.56 -19.15 -1.01
CA ASP A 218 -27.51 -19.00 0.44
C ASP A 218 -26.07 -18.90 0.97
N ALA A 219 -25.09 -19.47 0.28
CA ALA A 219 -23.68 -19.26 0.61
C ALA A 219 -23.26 -17.80 0.35
N ILE A 220 -23.74 -17.19 -0.74
CA ILE A 220 -23.55 -15.76 -1.05
C ILE A 220 -24.16 -14.88 0.04
N LYS A 221 -25.42 -15.13 0.44
CA LYS A 221 -26.07 -14.40 1.54
C LYS A 221 -25.27 -14.52 2.84
N LYS A 222 -24.82 -15.72 3.18
CA LYS A 222 -24.04 -15.98 4.40
C LYS A 222 -22.66 -15.30 4.38
N ALA A 223 -22.05 -15.20 3.21
CA ALA A 223 -20.81 -14.47 3.01
C ALA A 223 -21.00 -12.95 3.19
N ALA A 224 -22.08 -12.39 2.63
CA ALA A 224 -22.45 -10.99 2.81
C ALA A 224 -22.73 -10.66 4.29
N LEU A 225 -23.48 -11.50 5.01
CA LEU A 225 -23.72 -11.36 6.45
C LEU A 225 -22.43 -11.41 7.28
N SER A 226 -21.39 -12.09 6.78
CA SER A 226 -20.07 -12.17 7.44
C SER A 226 -19.12 -11.06 6.98
N ASN A 227 -19.60 -10.08 6.21
CA ASN A 227 -18.83 -9.00 5.59
C ASN A 227 -17.61 -9.51 4.77
N ALA A 228 -17.77 -10.66 4.12
CA ALA A 228 -16.73 -11.36 3.37
C ALA A 228 -17.12 -11.49 1.89
N PHE A 229 -16.87 -10.44 1.11
CA PHE A 229 -17.28 -10.33 -0.30
C PHE A 229 -16.29 -10.96 -1.29
N ASN A 230 -15.85 -12.20 -1.03
CA ASN A 230 -14.98 -12.92 -1.97
C ASN A 230 -15.51 -14.33 -2.28
N LEU A 231 -15.35 -14.76 -3.54
CA LEU A 231 -15.86 -16.06 -4.00
C LEU A 231 -15.13 -17.25 -3.37
N ASN A 232 -13.88 -17.07 -2.91
CA ASN A 232 -13.14 -18.13 -2.22
C ASN A 232 -13.79 -18.46 -0.86
N TYR A 233 -14.36 -17.47 -0.19
CA TYR A 233 -15.10 -17.65 1.06
C TYR A 233 -16.44 -18.34 0.81
N VAL A 234 -17.16 -17.95 -0.25
CA VAL A 234 -18.39 -18.62 -0.72
C VAL A 234 -18.11 -20.10 -1.03
N GLU A 235 -17.05 -20.39 -1.78
CA GLU A 235 -16.60 -21.75 -2.07
C GLU A 235 -16.24 -22.53 -0.80
N GLY A 236 -15.59 -21.88 0.17
CA GLY A 236 -15.29 -22.48 1.48
C GLY A 236 -16.54 -22.84 2.29
N ILE A 237 -17.58 -22.00 2.25
CA ILE A 237 -18.88 -22.30 2.84
C ILE A 237 -19.50 -23.53 2.17
N LEU A 238 -19.50 -23.58 0.84
CA LEU A 238 -20.07 -24.69 0.05
C LEU A 238 -19.33 -26.01 0.31
N LYS A 239 -17.99 -25.99 0.37
CA LYS A 239 -17.18 -27.16 0.73
C LYS A 239 -17.49 -27.65 2.15
N ASN A 240 -17.63 -26.73 3.11
CA ASN A 240 -18.00 -27.08 4.47
C ASN A 240 -19.42 -27.67 4.55
N TRP A 241 -20.38 -27.08 3.84
CA TRP A 241 -21.75 -27.62 3.75
C TRP A 241 -21.79 -29.01 3.12
N LYS A 242 -20.96 -29.27 2.11
CA LYS A 242 -20.83 -30.60 1.50
C LYS A 242 -20.22 -31.62 2.47
N ALA A 243 -19.28 -31.21 3.32
CA ALA A 243 -18.59 -32.09 4.24
C ALA A 243 -19.37 -32.36 5.55
N ASN A 244 -19.95 -31.34 6.16
CA ASN A 244 -20.53 -31.39 7.51
C ASN A 244 -22.06 -31.21 7.54
N GLY A 245 -22.67 -30.91 6.39
CA GLY A 245 -24.08 -30.53 6.29
C GLY A 245 -24.32 -29.03 6.51
N ARG A 246 -25.41 -28.52 5.93
CA ARG A 246 -25.74 -27.09 5.83
C ARG A 246 -25.85 -26.35 7.18
N ASN A 247 -26.22 -27.08 8.23
CA ASN A 247 -26.46 -26.58 9.59
C ASN A 247 -25.39 -27.01 10.60
N ALA A 248 -24.22 -27.46 10.16
CA ALA A 248 -23.14 -27.83 11.06
C ALA A 248 -22.74 -26.64 11.94
N LYS A 249 -22.77 -26.82 13.27
CA LYS A 249 -22.17 -25.87 14.21
C LYS A 249 -20.68 -25.79 13.91
N LYS A 250 -20.11 -24.57 13.85
CA LYS A 250 -18.66 -24.38 13.66
C LYS A 250 -17.92 -25.27 14.68
N PRO A 251 -16.91 -26.05 14.29
CA PRO A 251 -16.11 -26.79 15.26
C PRO A 251 -15.52 -25.77 16.24
N LYS A 252 -15.74 -26.00 17.55
CA LYS A 252 -15.05 -25.25 18.59
C LYS A 252 -13.58 -25.62 18.48
N TYR A 253 -12.76 -24.72 17.97
CA TYR A 253 -11.31 -24.83 18.11
C TYR A 253 -10.99 -24.66 19.59
N ASP A 254 -10.61 -25.76 20.24
CA ASP A 254 -10.07 -25.71 21.58
C ASP A 254 -8.72 -24.99 21.49
N LYS A 255 -8.60 -23.80 22.10
CA LYS A 255 -7.36 -23.00 22.16
C LYS A 255 -6.35 -23.64 23.12
N LYS A 256 -6.22 -24.96 23.16
CA LYS A 256 -5.02 -25.58 23.73
C LYS A 256 -3.91 -25.32 22.71
N GLY A 257 -3.08 -24.31 23.01
CA GLY A 257 -1.90 -24.01 22.23
C GLY A 257 -1.16 -25.31 21.95
N LYS A 258 -0.80 -25.52 20.68
CA LYS A 258 0.08 -26.63 20.32
C LYS A 258 1.30 -26.52 21.24
N GLU A 259 1.45 -27.47 22.17
CA GLU A 259 2.70 -27.61 22.91
C GLU A 259 3.78 -27.81 21.87
N ILE A 260 4.62 -26.80 21.71
CA ILE A 260 5.84 -26.90 20.91
C ILE A 260 6.68 -27.91 21.67
N LYS A 261 6.82 -29.13 21.14
CA LYS A 261 7.80 -30.09 21.67
C LYS A 261 9.16 -29.41 21.59
N LYS A 262 9.70 -29.00 22.74
CA LYS A 262 11.07 -28.52 22.84
C LYS A 262 11.97 -29.75 22.70
N ASP A 263 12.76 -29.84 21.63
CA ASP A 263 13.74 -30.93 21.41
C ASP A 263 15.02 -30.77 22.25
N PHE A 264 14.99 -29.90 23.26
CA PHE A 264 16.13 -29.61 24.12
C PHE A 264 15.70 -29.65 25.58
N THR A 265 16.61 -30.10 26.45
CA THR A 265 16.47 -29.95 27.90
C THR A 265 16.77 -28.52 28.28
N GLU A 266 15.88 -27.89 29.04
CA GLU A 266 16.06 -26.54 29.56
C GLU A 266 17.22 -26.60 30.57
N ARG A 267 18.29 -25.82 30.35
CA ARG A 267 19.42 -25.78 31.29
C ARG A 267 18.96 -25.06 32.54
N GLU A 268 19.01 -25.77 33.66
CA GLU A 268 18.72 -25.21 34.97
C GLU A 268 19.98 -24.47 35.45
N TYR A 269 19.88 -23.15 35.57
CA TYR A 269 20.96 -22.32 36.10
C TYR A 269 20.65 -21.98 37.56
N ASP A 270 21.62 -22.21 38.44
CA ASP A 270 21.61 -21.62 39.77
C ASP A 270 22.07 -20.16 39.65
N TYR A 271 21.10 -19.26 39.56
CA TYR A 271 21.35 -17.83 39.38
C TYR A 271 22.10 -17.22 40.56
N ASP A 272 21.89 -17.72 41.78
CA ASP A 272 22.56 -17.23 42.99
C ASP A 272 24.04 -17.59 42.97
N ALA A 273 24.38 -18.80 42.51
CA ALA A 273 25.78 -19.21 42.34
C ALA A 273 26.48 -18.39 41.25
N LEU A 274 25.80 -18.15 40.13
CA LEU A 274 26.32 -17.33 39.02
C LEU A 274 26.55 -15.88 39.44
N GLU A 275 25.64 -15.31 40.22
CA GLU A 275 25.75 -13.96 40.77
C GLU A 275 26.93 -13.83 41.74
N ARG A 276 27.09 -14.79 42.66
CA ARG A 276 28.25 -14.84 43.57
C ARG A 276 29.58 -14.89 42.83
N GLN A 277 29.65 -15.67 41.75
CA GLN A 277 30.83 -15.79 40.91
C GLN A 277 31.12 -14.50 40.12
N LEU A 278 30.08 -13.87 39.55
CA LEU A 278 30.19 -12.60 38.81
C LEU A 278 30.63 -11.44 39.71
N LEU A 279 30.11 -11.37 40.93
CA LEU A 279 30.43 -10.33 41.91
C LEU A 279 31.76 -10.58 42.65
N GLY A 280 32.43 -11.70 42.36
CA GLY A 280 33.72 -12.05 42.96
C GLY A 280 33.63 -12.37 44.46
N TRP A 281 32.44 -12.72 44.97
CA TRP A 281 32.23 -13.02 46.39
C TRP A 281 32.86 -14.34 46.83
N ASP A 282 33.17 -15.23 45.88
CA ASP A 282 33.94 -16.46 46.14
C ASP A 282 35.45 -16.21 46.30
N LYS A 283 35.96 -15.01 45.98
CA LYS A 283 37.37 -14.63 46.17
C LYS A 283 37.61 -13.92 47.51
N LYS A 284 37.22 -14.55 48.62
CA LYS A 284 37.69 -14.16 49.96
C LYS A 284 38.10 -15.38 50.75
N GLY A 285 39.40 -15.66 50.75
CA GLY A 285 40.07 -16.54 51.70
C GLY A 285 41.07 -17.49 51.02
N GLY A 286 42.37 -17.16 51.10
CA GLY A 286 43.48 -18.03 50.70
C GLY A 286 44.43 -17.37 49.72
#